data_AF-A0AAD4H1S1-F1
#
_entry.id   AF-A0AAD4H1S1-F1
#
_cell.length_a   1.000
_cell.length_b   1.000
_cell.length_c   1.000
_cell.angle_alpha   90.00
_cell.angle_beta   90.00
_cell.angle_gamma   90.00
#
_symmetry.space_group_name_H-M   'P 1'
#
loop_
_entity.id
_entity.type
_entity.pdbx_description
1 polymer ?
#
loop_
_entity_poly.entity_id
_entity_poly.type
_entity_poly.pdbx_seq_one_letter_code
_entity_poly.pdbx_strand_id
1 'polypeptide(L)'
;MSAASLAFIGTTKALPAGLITCLQAIKSSSNSSLTTPSSSAYNTDRYGHNLIFEFKPTAIYHPATNEDAAAAVQCATTFNVPIAPRSGGHSFEGYCEGGKDGALVIDVNKFQQFSLDPATGVATVGAGTRLGPLYSRLWNAGGYLVPAGVCPSVGVGGHALGGGVGVLARKYGMLTHNIVGVTLIGAKGTIQKVSAASSPDLFWALRGAGGGNFGVVTEF
;
A
#
# COMPACT_ATOMS: atom_id res chain seq x y z
N MET A 1 -45.99 -15.76 -10.26
CA MET A 1 -45.02 -14.87 -10.94
C MET A 1 -43.64 -15.36 -10.56
N SER A 2 -42.93 -15.99 -11.51
CA SER A 2 -41.62 -16.61 -11.33
C SER A 2 -40.54 -15.52 -11.40
N ALA A 3 -39.75 -15.37 -10.35
CA ALA A 3 -38.58 -14.48 -10.36
C ALA A 3 -37.41 -15.24 -10.99
N ALA A 4 -37.09 -14.89 -12.24
CA ALA A 4 -35.91 -15.38 -12.92
C ALA A 4 -34.65 -14.81 -12.23
N SER A 5 -33.86 -15.69 -11.64
CA SER A 5 -32.55 -15.36 -11.09
C SER A 5 -31.58 -15.17 -12.25
N LEU A 6 -31.20 -13.92 -12.54
CA LEU A 6 -30.09 -13.62 -13.45
C LEU A 6 -28.77 -13.97 -12.74
N ALA A 7 -28.26 -15.17 -13.01
CA ALA A 7 -26.88 -15.49 -12.69
C ALA A 7 -25.98 -14.70 -13.64
N PHE A 8 -25.31 -13.66 -13.13
CA PHE A 8 -24.14 -13.10 -13.79
C PHE A 8 -23.05 -14.19 -13.80
N ILE A 9 -22.91 -14.87 -14.94
CA ILE A 9 -21.74 -15.70 -15.21
C ILE A 9 -20.59 -14.71 -15.45
N GLY A 10 -19.99 -14.25 -14.35
CA GLY A 10 -18.71 -13.57 -14.40
C GLY A 10 -17.71 -14.57 -14.97
N THR A 11 -17.34 -14.40 -16.24
CA THR A 11 -16.23 -15.14 -16.84
C THR A 11 -15.02 -14.88 -15.97
N THR A 12 -14.53 -15.90 -15.28
CA THR A 12 -13.24 -15.86 -14.59
C THR A 12 -12.20 -15.60 -15.68
N LYS A 13 -11.78 -14.34 -15.82
CA LYS A 13 -10.69 -13.99 -16.73
C LYS A 13 -9.50 -14.79 -16.22
N ALA A 14 -9.09 -15.80 -17.00
CA ALA A 14 -7.93 -16.60 -16.67
C ALA A 14 -6.77 -15.67 -16.33
N LEU A 15 -6.05 -15.97 -15.24
CA LEU A 15 -4.85 -15.23 -14.86
C LEU A 15 -4.01 -15.04 -16.13
N PRO A 16 -3.53 -13.82 -16.46
CA PRO A 16 -2.70 -13.63 -17.63
C PRO A 16 -1.51 -14.57 -17.48
N ALA A 17 -1.37 -15.54 -18.41
CA ALA A 17 -0.51 -16.71 -18.21
C ALA A 17 0.96 -16.37 -17.90
N GLY A 18 1.42 -15.16 -18.23
CA GLY A 18 2.77 -14.68 -17.93
C GLY A 18 2.93 -13.83 -16.67
N LEU A 19 1.85 -13.35 -16.01
CA LEU A 19 1.99 -12.47 -14.84
C LEU A 19 2.68 -13.20 -13.68
N ILE A 20 2.20 -14.40 -13.34
CA ILE A 20 2.74 -15.17 -12.22
C ILE A 20 4.21 -15.50 -12.46
N THR A 21 4.57 -15.92 -13.68
CA THR A 21 5.96 -16.18 -14.06
C THR A 21 6.82 -14.92 -13.96
N CYS A 22 6.31 -13.76 -14.38
CA CYS A 22 7.01 -12.48 -14.25
C CYS A 22 7.26 -12.13 -12.78
N LEU A 23 6.25 -12.25 -11.91
CA LEU A 23 6.38 -11.96 -10.48
C LEU A 23 7.34 -12.95 -9.77
N GLN A 24 7.33 -14.22 -10.16
CA GLN A 24 8.26 -15.24 -9.65
C GLN A 24 9.72 -14.99 -10.08
N ALA A 25 9.93 -14.31 -11.20
CA ALA A 25 11.25 -14.00 -11.71
C ALA A 25 11.91 -12.79 -11.02
N ILE A 26 11.18 -12.06 -10.17
CA ILE A 26 11.72 -10.95 -9.39
C ILE A 26 12.67 -11.52 -8.33
N LYS A 27 13.94 -11.10 -8.36
CA LYS A 27 15.03 -11.65 -7.54
C LYS A 27 15.82 -10.60 -6.75
N SER A 28 15.36 -9.34 -6.70
CA SER A 28 16.13 -8.27 -6.03
C SER A 28 16.24 -8.51 -4.51
N SER A 29 15.29 -9.23 -3.92
CA SER A 29 15.38 -9.72 -2.54
C SER A 29 14.85 -11.13 -2.35
N SER A 30 15.55 -11.94 -1.55
CA SER A 30 15.06 -13.23 -1.06
C SER A 30 13.94 -13.08 -0.02
N ASN A 31 13.76 -11.89 0.55
CA ASN A 31 12.71 -11.62 1.52
C ASN A 31 11.38 -11.29 0.86
N SER A 32 11.31 -11.11 -0.46
CA SER A 32 10.06 -10.91 -1.20
C SER A 32 9.24 -12.20 -1.29
N SER A 33 7.92 -12.08 -1.44
CA SER A 33 7.05 -13.27 -1.52
C SER A 33 5.84 -13.01 -2.42
N LEU A 34 5.34 -14.09 -3.01
CA LEU A 34 4.19 -14.08 -3.91
C LEU A 34 3.14 -15.07 -3.39
N THR A 35 1.93 -14.57 -3.19
CA THR A 35 0.75 -15.37 -2.89
C THR A 35 -0.14 -15.42 -4.13
N THR A 36 -0.52 -16.62 -4.52
CA THR A 36 -1.37 -16.90 -5.69
C THR A 36 -2.61 -17.69 -5.25
N PRO A 37 -3.66 -17.82 -6.08
CA PRO A 37 -4.83 -18.62 -5.73
C PRO A 37 -4.53 -20.10 -5.37
N SER A 38 -3.39 -20.64 -5.82
CA SER A 38 -2.92 -21.98 -5.44
C SER A 38 -2.12 -22.03 -4.13
N SER A 39 -1.74 -20.88 -3.56
CA SER A 39 -1.03 -20.81 -2.28
C SER A 39 -1.99 -21.08 -1.12
N SER A 40 -1.57 -21.89 -0.15
CA SER A 40 -2.37 -22.16 1.06
C SER A 40 -2.71 -20.90 1.87
N ALA A 41 -1.83 -19.89 1.82
CA ALA A 41 -2.03 -18.60 2.47
C ALA A 41 -3.05 -17.68 1.78
N TYR A 42 -3.50 -17.99 0.56
CA TYR A 42 -4.27 -17.06 -0.28
C TYR A 42 -5.53 -16.51 0.39
N ASN A 43 -6.31 -17.37 1.04
CA ASN A 43 -7.53 -16.93 1.70
C ASN A 43 -7.26 -16.05 2.91
N THR A 44 -6.15 -16.24 3.62
CA THR A 44 -5.78 -15.35 4.74
C THR A 44 -5.22 -14.03 4.21
N ASP A 45 -4.40 -14.10 3.17
CA ASP A 45 -3.65 -12.97 2.66
C ASP A 45 -4.50 -12.04 1.80
N ARG A 46 -5.53 -12.53 1.11
CA ARG A 46 -6.36 -11.68 0.23
C ARG A 46 -7.28 -10.72 0.99
N TYR A 47 -7.64 -11.01 2.24
CA TYR A 47 -8.58 -10.19 3.00
C TYR A 47 -7.91 -8.93 3.58
N GLY A 48 -8.62 -7.82 3.47
CA GLY A 48 -8.43 -6.66 4.32
C GLY A 48 -9.27 -6.75 5.59
N HIS A 49 -9.48 -5.61 6.23
CA HIS A 49 -10.16 -5.54 7.52
C HIS A 49 -11.69 -5.68 7.39
N ASN A 50 -12.27 -5.21 6.28
CA ASN A 50 -13.71 -5.29 6.06
C ASN A 50 -14.08 -6.61 5.35
N LEU A 51 -14.50 -7.60 6.14
CA LEU A 51 -14.82 -8.94 5.66
C LEU A 51 -16.13 -9.03 4.84
N ILE A 52 -16.86 -7.92 4.67
CA ILE A 52 -17.97 -7.86 3.71
C ILE A 52 -17.46 -8.05 2.28
N PHE A 53 -16.23 -7.61 2.01
CA PHE A 53 -15.61 -7.77 0.70
C PHE A 53 -14.83 -9.08 0.65
N GLU A 54 -15.11 -9.87 -0.38
CA GLU A 54 -14.42 -11.12 -0.66
C GLU A 54 -13.74 -11.11 -2.03
N PHE A 55 -13.13 -9.97 -2.40
CA PHE A 55 -12.47 -9.84 -3.69
C PHE A 55 -11.37 -10.90 -3.88
N LYS A 56 -11.16 -11.26 -5.14
CA LYS A 56 -10.20 -12.27 -5.58
C LYS A 56 -9.09 -11.61 -6.41
N PRO A 57 -8.03 -11.09 -5.76
CA PRO A 57 -6.82 -10.66 -6.45
C PRO A 57 -6.23 -11.77 -7.33
N THR A 58 -5.72 -11.40 -8.50
CA THR A 58 -4.97 -12.30 -9.38
C THR A 58 -3.73 -12.86 -8.67
N ALA A 59 -3.06 -12.01 -7.89
CA ALA A 59 -1.99 -12.37 -6.98
C ALA A 59 -1.83 -11.28 -5.91
N ILE A 60 -1.15 -11.61 -4.82
CA ILE A 60 -0.64 -10.67 -3.85
C ILE A 60 0.88 -10.76 -3.85
N TYR A 61 1.55 -9.65 -4.13
CA TYR A 61 3.01 -9.58 -4.10
C TYR A 61 3.47 -8.72 -2.93
N HIS A 62 4.41 -9.24 -2.14
CA HIS A 62 4.99 -8.58 -0.97
C HIS A 62 6.44 -8.20 -1.24
N PRO A 63 6.70 -7.05 -1.90
CA PRO A 63 8.04 -6.57 -2.17
C PRO A 63 8.79 -6.23 -0.88
N ALA A 64 10.08 -6.53 -0.85
CA ALA A 64 10.98 -6.20 0.25
C ALA A 64 11.95 -5.04 -0.08
N THR A 65 12.08 -4.66 -1.36
CA THR A 65 12.83 -3.47 -1.79
C THR A 65 12.06 -2.64 -2.80
N ASN A 66 12.51 -1.42 -3.04
CA ASN A 66 11.93 -0.53 -4.05
C ASN A 66 12.01 -1.16 -5.45
N GLU A 67 13.08 -1.90 -5.75
CA GLU A 67 13.30 -2.58 -7.01
C GLU A 67 12.31 -3.75 -7.20
N ASP A 68 12.02 -4.50 -6.14
CA ASP A 68 10.97 -5.54 -6.18
C ASP A 68 9.60 -4.93 -6.47
N ALA A 69 9.26 -3.81 -5.80
CA ALA A 69 8.01 -3.11 -6.03
C ALA A 69 7.92 -2.54 -7.46
N ALA A 70 9.01 -1.95 -7.97
CA ALA A 70 9.12 -1.47 -9.33
C ALA A 70 8.93 -2.59 -10.37
N ALA A 71 9.58 -3.74 -10.18
CA ALA A 71 9.45 -4.89 -11.05
C ALA A 71 8.02 -5.45 -11.04
N ALA A 72 7.36 -5.49 -9.87
CA ALA A 72 5.97 -5.91 -9.77
C ALA A 72 5.01 -4.98 -10.52
N VAL A 73 5.22 -3.65 -10.44
CA VAL A 73 4.47 -2.67 -11.23
C VAL A 73 4.70 -2.89 -12.73
N GLN A 74 5.93 -3.16 -13.16
CA GLN A 74 6.25 -3.44 -14.56
C GLN A 74 5.59 -4.74 -15.06
N CYS A 75 5.58 -5.80 -14.25
CA CYS A 75 4.86 -7.02 -14.57
C CYS A 75 3.36 -6.73 -14.77
N ALA A 76 2.69 -6.09 -13.81
CA ALA A 76 1.28 -5.74 -13.93
C ALA A 76 0.98 -4.87 -15.17
N THR A 77 1.84 -3.89 -15.46
CA THR A 77 1.72 -3.04 -16.65
C THR A 77 1.84 -3.84 -17.95
N THR A 78 2.84 -4.73 -18.03
CA THR A 78 3.08 -5.59 -19.20
C THR A 78 1.90 -6.49 -19.50
N PHE A 79 1.24 -7.03 -18.47
CA PHE A 79 0.10 -7.93 -18.59
C PHE A 79 -1.26 -7.23 -18.50
N ASN A 80 -1.29 -5.89 -18.48
CA ASN A 80 -2.50 -5.07 -18.36
C ASN A 80 -3.40 -5.48 -17.19
N VAL A 81 -2.79 -5.61 -16.01
CA VAL A 81 -3.45 -5.98 -14.75
C VAL A 81 -3.55 -4.75 -13.85
N PRO A 82 -4.74 -4.41 -13.33
CA PRO A 82 -4.88 -3.32 -12.38
C PRO A 82 -4.06 -3.55 -11.11
N ILE A 83 -3.48 -2.49 -10.55
CA ILE A 83 -2.66 -2.55 -9.35
C ILE A 83 -3.44 -1.99 -8.17
N ALA A 84 -3.34 -2.65 -7.01
CA ALA A 84 -3.88 -2.20 -5.75
C ALA A 84 -2.76 -2.14 -4.69
N PRO A 85 -2.21 -0.96 -4.38
CA PRO A 85 -1.26 -0.83 -3.30
C PRO A 85 -1.94 -1.10 -1.95
N ARG A 86 -1.33 -1.95 -1.12
CA ARG A 86 -1.83 -2.28 0.20
C ARG A 86 -0.78 -2.01 1.26
N SER A 87 -1.21 -1.36 2.33
CA SER A 87 -0.43 -1.23 3.57
C SER A 87 -1.20 -1.91 4.69
N GLY A 88 -2.09 -1.18 5.37
CA GLY A 88 -2.83 -1.65 6.55
C GLY A 88 -3.97 -2.64 6.30
N GLY A 89 -4.50 -2.71 5.08
CA GLY A 89 -5.73 -3.45 4.78
C GLY A 89 -7.02 -2.80 5.30
N HIS A 90 -6.97 -1.55 5.80
CA HIS A 90 -8.09 -0.88 6.46
C HIS A 90 -9.02 -0.08 5.52
N SER A 91 -9.01 -0.35 4.22
CA SER A 91 -9.97 0.29 3.30
C SER A 91 -11.38 -0.15 3.63
N PHE A 92 -12.29 0.79 3.86
CA PHE A 92 -13.69 0.47 4.14
C PHE A 92 -14.42 -0.10 2.93
N GLU A 93 -13.98 0.22 1.72
CA GLU A 93 -14.58 -0.23 0.45
C GLU A 93 -13.72 -1.27 -0.29
N GLY A 94 -12.80 -1.95 0.41
CA GLY A 94 -11.96 -3.00 -0.20
C GLY A 94 -11.00 -2.52 -1.31
N TYR A 95 -10.72 -1.22 -1.45
CA TYR A 95 -9.79 -0.70 -2.47
C TYR A 95 -8.37 -1.26 -2.35
N CYS A 96 -7.92 -1.59 -1.14
CA CYS A 96 -6.62 -2.23 -0.93
C CYS A 96 -6.57 -3.70 -1.38
N GLU A 97 -7.71 -4.28 -1.76
CA GLU A 97 -7.86 -5.61 -2.36
C GLU A 97 -8.12 -5.51 -3.88
N GLY A 98 -8.19 -4.29 -4.41
CA GLY A 98 -8.50 -3.98 -5.81
C GLY A 98 -9.86 -3.32 -6.02
N GLY A 99 -10.75 -3.32 -5.03
CA GLY A 99 -12.15 -2.88 -5.17
C GLY A 99 -12.99 -3.73 -6.14
N LYS A 100 -12.39 -4.78 -6.70
CA LYS A 100 -12.96 -5.79 -7.60
C LYS A 100 -11.96 -6.94 -7.77
N ASP A 101 -12.44 -8.03 -8.33
CA ASP A 101 -11.60 -9.17 -8.70
C ASP A 101 -10.56 -8.82 -9.77
N GLY A 102 -9.45 -9.55 -9.76
CA GLY A 102 -8.47 -9.54 -10.85
C GLY A 102 -7.39 -8.45 -10.79
N ALA A 103 -7.25 -7.76 -9.65
CA ALA A 103 -6.13 -6.86 -9.41
C ALA A 103 -4.87 -7.63 -8.94
N LEU A 104 -3.69 -7.09 -9.23
CA LEU A 104 -2.47 -7.40 -8.49
C LEU A 104 -2.44 -6.53 -7.23
N VAL A 105 -2.50 -7.14 -6.05
CA VAL A 105 -2.23 -6.42 -4.81
C VAL A 105 -0.72 -6.34 -4.61
N ILE A 106 -0.19 -5.13 -4.42
CA ILE A 106 1.20 -4.90 -4.02
C ILE A 106 1.19 -4.50 -2.55
N ASP A 107 1.48 -5.45 -1.68
CA ASP A 107 1.45 -5.26 -0.23
C ASP A 107 2.82 -4.85 0.30
N VAL A 108 2.94 -3.60 0.73
CA VAL A 108 4.18 -3.01 1.25
C VAL A 108 4.46 -3.38 2.71
N ASN A 109 3.83 -4.42 3.28
CA ASN A 109 4.01 -4.84 4.67
C ASN A 109 5.47 -5.16 5.06
N LYS A 110 6.40 -5.39 4.12
CA LYS A 110 7.82 -5.61 4.43
C LYS A 110 8.63 -4.32 4.57
N PHE A 111 8.09 -3.19 4.12
CA PHE A 111 8.69 -1.87 4.34
C PHE A 111 8.41 -1.42 5.77
N GLN A 112 9.25 -1.89 6.68
CA GLN A 112 9.17 -1.66 8.13
C GLN A 112 10.35 -0.83 8.65
N GLN A 113 11.18 -0.25 7.78
CA GLN A 113 12.31 0.57 8.20
C GLN A 113 11.86 1.78 9.03
N PHE A 114 12.71 2.19 9.97
CA PHE A 114 12.50 3.36 10.79
C PHE A 114 13.85 3.97 11.15
N SER A 115 13.97 5.28 10.95
CA SER A 115 15.04 6.09 11.51
C SER A 115 14.49 7.46 11.89
N LEU A 116 15.13 8.13 12.83
CA LEU A 116 14.79 9.49 13.23
C LEU A 116 16.07 10.30 13.37
N ASP A 117 16.10 11.46 12.73
CA ASP A 117 17.17 12.44 12.91
C ASP A 117 16.79 13.42 14.03
N PRO A 118 17.46 13.38 15.20
CA PRO A 118 17.11 14.25 16.32
C PRO A 118 17.46 15.73 16.08
N ALA A 119 18.33 16.03 15.11
CA ALA A 119 18.67 17.42 14.79
C ALA A 119 17.53 18.12 14.02
N THR A 120 16.83 17.37 13.16
CA THR A 120 15.74 17.89 12.32
C THR A 120 14.35 17.49 12.79
N GLY A 121 14.24 16.45 13.64
CA GLY A 121 12.98 15.85 14.05
C GLY A 121 12.29 15.05 12.95
N VAL A 122 12.96 14.79 11.83
CA VAL A 122 12.40 14.04 10.69
C VAL A 122 12.58 12.55 10.91
N ALA A 123 11.48 11.80 10.78
CA ALA A 123 11.50 10.35 10.80
C ALA A 123 11.32 9.79 9.38
N THR A 124 12.15 8.82 9.00
CA THR A 124 11.94 7.99 7.81
C THR A 124 11.17 6.75 8.23
N VAL A 125 10.04 6.47 7.56
CA VAL A 125 9.12 5.41 7.96
C VAL A 125 8.73 4.58 6.74
N GLY A 126 8.93 3.26 6.82
CA GLY A 126 8.46 2.34 5.79
C GLY A 126 6.93 2.33 5.70
N ALA A 127 6.39 2.35 4.47
CA ALA A 127 4.96 2.49 4.22
C ALA A 127 4.10 1.32 4.73
N GLY A 128 4.72 0.17 5.03
CA GLY A 128 4.10 -0.99 5.65
C GLY A 128 3.86 -0.85 7.15
N THR A 129 4.50 0.13 7.80
CA THR A 129 4.43 0.35 9.25
C THR A 129 2.98 0.57 9.68
N ARG A 130 2.59 -0.03 10.82
CA ARG A 130 1.27 0.22 11.45
C ARG A 130 1.36 1.38 12.44
N LEU A 131 0.24 2.07 12.70
CA LEU A 131 0.22 3.26 13.57
C LEU A 131 0.73 2.97 14.99
N GLY A 132 0.37 1.83 15.58
CA GLY A 132 0.87 1.43 16.91
C GLY A 132 2.41 1.35 16.97
N PRO A 133 3.05 0.50 16.14
CA PRO A 133 4.50 0.47 16.01
C PRO A 133 5.15 1.82 15.70
N LEU A 134 4.52 2.66 14.86
CA LEU A 134 5.01 4.02 14.59
C LEU A 134 5.09 4.84 15.88
N TYR A 135 4.02 4.85 16.69
CA TYR A 135 4.00 5.57 17.95
C TYR A 135 5.06 5.07 18.93
N SER A 136 5.19 3.75 19.08
CA SER A 136 6.22 3.17 19.96
C SER A 136 7.64 3.52 19.52
N ARG A 137 7.90 3.50 18.21
CA ARG A 137 9.23 3.85 17.65
C ARG A 137 9.56 5.33 17.85
N LEU A 138 8.62 6.23 17.61
CA LEU A 138 8.80 7.67 17.85
C LEU A 138 9.04 7.98 19.33
N TRP A 139 8.26 7.35 20.22
CA TRP A 139 8.44 7.51 21.66
C TRP A 139 9.82 7.02 22.11
N ASN A 140 10.23 5.83 21.67
CA ASN A 140 11.53 5.25 22.02
C ASN A 140 12.72 6.00 21.40
N ALA A 141 12.50 6.75 20.31
CA ALA A 141 13.53 7.57 19.66
C ALA A 141 13.78 8.93 20.34
N GLY A 142 13.17 9.18 21.51
CA GLY A 142 13.40 10.41 22.29
C GLY A 142 12.14 11.19 22.65
N GLY A 143 10.99 10.51 22.75
CA GLY A 143 9.72 11.14 23.13
C GLY A 143 9.01 11.88 22.00
N TYR A 144 9.29 11.52 20.74
CA TYR A 144 8.64 12.13 19.58
C TYR A 144 7.20 11.62 19.40
N LEU A 145 6.41 12.40 18.67
CA LEU A 145 5.04 12.06 18.30
C LEU A 145 4.71 12.59 16.89
N VAL A 146 3.64 12.06 16.30
CA VAL A 146 3.03 12.58 15.07
C VAL A 146 1.51 12.49 15.19
N PRO A 147 0.73 13.47 14.70
CA PRO A 147 -0.73 13.36 14.72
C PRO A 147 -1.20 12.34 13.68
N ALA A 148 -1.83 11.26 14.14
CA ALA A 148 -2.43 10.23 13.29
C ALA A 148 -3.60 9.55 14.02
N GLY A 149 -4.23 8.59 13.37
CA GLY A 149 -5.44 7.90 13.83
C GLY A 149 -5.24 7.03 15.08
N VAL A 150 -6.35 6.67 15.70
CA VAL A 150 -6.31 5.97 17.01
C VAL A 150 -6.13 4.45 16.92
N CYS A 151 -6.45 3.85 15.76
CA CYS A 151 -6.45 2.39 15.58
C CYS A 151 -5.02 1.87 15.33
N PRO A 152 -4.41 1.08 16.24
CA PRO A 152 -3.00 0.70 16.13
C PRO A 152 -2.66 -0.16 14.90
N SER A 153 -3.64 -0.91 14.39
CA SER A 153 -3.50 -1.81 13.23
C SER A 153 -3.59 -1.11 11.86
N VAL A 154 -4.02 0.15 11.83
CA VAL A 154 -4.08 0.93 10.58
C VAL A 154 -2.67 1.11 10.03
N GLY A 155 -2.51 0.97 8.72
CA GLY A 155 -1.22 1.13 8.04
C GLY A 155 -0.96 2.59 7.69
N VAL A 156 0.29 3.03 7.89
CA VAL A 156 0.75 4.40 7.61
C VAL A 156 0.48 4.78 6.15
N GLY A 157 0.75 3.89 5.19
CA GLY A 157 0.60 4.15 3.76
C GLY A 157 -0.75 4.77 3.38
N GLY A 158 -1.85 4.03 3.57
CA GLY A 158 -3.18 4.54 3.24
C GLY A 158 -3.62 5.71 4.11
N HIS A 159 -3.26 5.69 5.40
CA HIS A 159 -3.71 6.70 6.36
C HIS A 159 -3.08 8.07 6.11
N ALA A 160 -1.78 8.11 5.84
CA ALA A 160 -1.03 9.34 5.58
C ALA A 160 -1.42 9.98 4.25
N LEU A 161 -1.68 9.15 3.22
CA LEU A 161 -2.02 9.61 1.87
C LEU A 161 -3.47 10.07 1.71
N GLY A 162 -4.36 9.67 2.62
CA GLY A 162 -5.78 10.07 2.64
C GLY A 162 -6.12 11.18 3.65
N GLY A 163 -5.12 11.78 4.30
CA GLY A 163 -5.30 12.81 5.33
C GLY A 163 -4.75 12.36 6.68
N GLY A 164 -5.43 11.43 7.33
CA GLY A 164 -4.98 10.85 8.60
C GLY A 164 -5.35 11.69 9.81
N VAL A 165 -6.64 11.68 10.15
CA VAL A 165 -7.20 12.41 11.30
C VAL A 165 -7.12 11.56 12.57
N GLY A 166 -6.78 12.21 13.68
CA GLY A 166 -6.87 11.62 15.01
C GLY A 166 -6.97 12.67 16.12
N VAL A 167 -6.80 12.23 17.38
CA VAL A 167 -7.07 13.08 18.57
C VAL A 167 -6.19 14.31 18.68
N LEU A 168 -4.99 14.26 18.09
CA LEU A 168 -4.05 15.37 18.07
C LEU A 168 -4.27 16.35 16.91
N ALA A 169 -5.19 16.05 15.99
CA ALA A 169 -5.32 16.80 14.73
C ALA A 169 -5.73 18.27 14.94
N ARG A 170 -6.49 18.58 16.00
CA ARG A 170 -6.84 19.96 16.34
C ARG A 170 -5.64 20.82 16.71
N LYS A 171 -4.57 20.22 17.25
CA LYS A 171 -3.37 20.93 17.70
C LYS A 171 -2.25 20.91 16.66
N TYR A 172 -2.05 19.77 15.99
CA TYR A 172 -0.89 19.54 15.10
C TYR A 172 -1.26 19.26 13.64
N GLY A 173 -2.54 19.37 13.26
CA GLY A 173 -3.01 19.02 11.92
C GLY A 173 -3.09 17.51 11.68
N MET A 174 -3.42 17.11 10.45
CA MET A 174 -3.51 15.68 10.08
C MET A 174 -2.14 15.08 9.78
N LEU A 175 -2.04 13.74 9.73
CA LEU A 175 -0.78 13.05 9.40
C LEU A 175 -0.20 13.55 8.08
N THR A 176 -1.04 13.74 7.07
CA THR A 176 -0.63 14.20 5.74
C THR A 176 0.04 15.58 5.73
N HIS A 177 -0.29 16.43 6.71
CA HIS A 177 0.33 17.75 6.83
C HIS A 177 1.79 17.66 7.29
N ASN A 178 2.15 16.56 7.95
CA ASN A 178 3.46 16.32 8.55
C ASN A 178 4.39 15.46 7.66
N ILE A 179 3.93 15.06 6.46
CA ILE A 179 4.79 14.40 5.46
C ILE A 179 5.70 15.45 4.83
N VAL A 180 7.02 15.18 4.78
CA VAL A 180 8.03 16.06 4.17
C VAL A 180 8.61 15.51 2.86
N GLY A 181 8.45 14.21 2.62
CA GLY A 181 8.82 13.54 1.37
C GLY A 181 8.25 12.13 1.33
N VAL A 182 8.34 11.47 0.17
CA VAL A 182 8.05 10.05 0.02
C VAL A 182 8.97 9.41 -1.02
N THR A 183 9.15 8.11 -0.95
CA THR A 183 9.62 7.30 -2.09
C THR A 183 8.42 6.67 -2.78
N LEU A 184 8.24 6.98 -4.06
CA LEU A 184 7.11 6.54 -4.88
C LEU A 184 7.59 5.69 -6.06
N ILE A 185 6.92 4.57 -6.26
CA ILE A 185 7.02 3.73 -7.47
C ILE A 185 5.89 4.14 -8.42
N GLY A 186 6.25 4.81 -9.51
CA GLY A 186 5.31 5.27 -10.53
C GLY A 186 4.81 4.15 -11.45
N ALA A 187 3.82 4.45 -12.30
CA ALA A 187 3.15 3.47 -13.17
C ALA A 187 4.05 2.71 -14.16
N LYS A 188 5.26 3.21 -14.44
CA LYS A 188 6.26 2.54 -15.30
C LYS A 188 7.35 1.80 -14.49
N GLY A 189 7.17 1.66 -13.18
CA GLY A 189 8.19 1.15 -12.26
C GLY A 189 9.32 2.14 -11.96
N THR A 190 9.14 3.44 -12.26
CA THR A 190 10.14 4.47 -11.94
C THR A 190 10.14 4.74 -10.44
N ILE A 191 11.31 4.59 -9.79
CA ILE A 191 11.52 4.93 -8.38
C ILE A 191 11.88 6.40 -8.29
N GLN A 192 11.10 7.18 -7.54
CA GLN A 192 11.34 8.62 -7.39
C GLN A 192 11.13 9.10 -5.96
N LYS A 193 11.99 10.03 -5.52
CA LYS A 193 11.79 10.78 -4.27
C LYS A 193 10.95 12.02 -4.56
N VAL A 194 9.79 12.12 -3.94
CA VAL A 194 8.81 13.18 -4.16
C VAL A 194 8.73 14.04 -2.91
N SER A 195 8.96 15.35 -3.07
CA SER A 195 8.82 16.35 -2.02
C SER A 195 8.34 17.67 -2.63
N ALA A 196 8.11 18.67 -1.77
CA ALA A 196 7.79 20.03 -2.21
C ALA A 196 8.89 20.65 -3.12
N ALA A 197 10.14 20.21 -2.98
CA ALA A 197 11.27 20.72 -3.76
C ALA A 197 11.50 19.96 -5.07
N SER A 198 11.19 18.66 -5.12
CA SER A 198 11.48 17.82 -6.31
C SER A 198 10.29 17.69 -7.27
N SER A 199 9.06 17.63 -6.76
CA SER A 199 7.86 17.39 -7.58
C SER A 199 6.61 17.95 -6.87
N PRO A 200 6.46 19.29 -6.80
CA PRO A 200 5.49 19.95 -5.94
C PRO A 200 4.04 19.55 -6.22
N ASP A 201 3.64 19.44 -7.48
CA ASP A 201 2.25 19.08 -7.85
C ASP A 201 1.91 17.65 -7.45
N LEU A 202 2.83 16.72 -7.69
CA LEU A 202 2.67 15.33 -7.29
C LEU A 202 2.69 15.19 -5.76
N PHE A 203 3.56 15.94 -5.08
CA PHE A 203 3.62 15.97 -3.63
C PHE A 203 2.34 16.52 -3.01
N TRP A 204 1.77 17.57 -3.61
CA TRP A 204 0.46 18.09 -3.24
C TRP A 204 -0.63 17.02 -3.42
N ALA A 205 -0.66 16.34 -4.56
CA ALA A 205 -1.69 15.35 -4.86
C ALA A 205 -1.61 14.11 -3.94
N LEU A 206 -0.41 13.67 -3.60
CA LEU A 206 -0.18 12.56 -2.67
C LEU A 206 -0.68 12.88 -1.25
N ARG A 207 -0.72 14.15 -0.85
CA ARG A 207 -1.14 14.60 0.48
C ARG A 207 -2.66 14.80 0.61
N GLY A 208 -3.42 13.81 0.17
CA GLY A 208 -4.88 13.78 0.29
C GLY A 208 -5.57 12.83 -0.70
N ALA A 209 -5.03 12.69 -1.91
CA ALA A 209 -5.53 11.76 -2.93
C ALA A 209 -4.55 10.62 -3.23
N GLY A 210 -3.50 10.44 -2.41
CA GLY A 210 -2.39 9.55 -2.71
C GLY A 210 -2.68 8.05 -2.59
N GLY A 211 -3.82 7.67 -1.99
CA GLY A 211 -4.20 6.29 -1.70
C GLY A 211 -4.48 5.45 -2.95
N GLY A 212 -3.45 5.10 -3.71
CA GLY A 212 -3.51 4.24 -4.89
C GLY A 212 -3.61 4.95 -6.25
N ASN A 213 -3.77 6.28 -6.30
CA ASN A 213 -3.99 7.00 -7.56
C ASN A 213 -2.70 7.26 -8.37
N PHE A 214 -1.56 7.46 -7.70
CA PHE A 214 -0.33 7.96 -8.36
C PHE A 214 0.83 6.96 -8.35
N GLY A 215 0.64 5.79 -7.73
CA GLY A 215 1.65 4.73 -7.64
C GLY A 215 1.68 4.05 -6.27
N VAL A 216 2.77 3.33 -6.01
CA VAL A 216 3.00 2.63 -4.74
C VAL A 216 4.01 3.43 -3.91
N VAL A 217 3.59 3.99 -2.78
CA VAL A 217 4.52 4.61 -1.83
C VAL A 217 5.14 3.52 -0.95
N THR A 218 6.46 3.51 -0.85
CA THR A 218 7.23 2.52 -0.07
C THR A 218 7.87 3.13 1.18
N GLU A 219 8.02 4.45 1.23
CA GLU A 219 8.65 5.19 2.33
C GLU A 219 8.05 6.60 2.45
N PHE A 220 7.95 7.09 3.68
CA PHE A 220 7.61 8.46 4.07
C PHE A 220 8.79 9.10 4.81
#